data_AF-A0A346SN38-F1
#
_entry.id   AF-A0A346SN38-F1
#
_cell.length_a   1.000
_cell.length_b   1.000
_cell.length_c   1.000
_cell.angle_alpha   90.00
_cell.angle_beta   90.00
_cell.angle_gamma   90.00
#
_symmetry.space_group_name_H-M   'P 1'
#
loop_
_entity.id
_entity.type
_entity.pdbx_description
1 polymer ?
#
loop_
_entity_poly.entity_id
_entity_poly.type
_entity_poly.pdbx_seq_one_letter_code
_entity_poly.pdbx_strand_id
1 'polypeptide(L)'
;MTDAMTLDSYLAAGGVLTNPTNVPPRYRAELMKLMATFVDSELAGAAGFADVINQGPGIKERIAAAKIVLEKTDHADRVLKIMGEFGADTDRYATHHPWTARLDRDADVGAVRSEHDMRLAVFNYPISGWTDAVVMNLLMSRAVAEQLAEFSTVSYQPLAEAFRQIAPIEAHHGELALEGAVKLVENGESQDMQRAVDYWWPRVAVSFGRDDPKRFEHLKSLGLRHRANTALRERWTQAAGAALKRLGLKPPS
;
A
#
# COMPACT_ATOMS: atom_id res chain seq x y z
N MET A 1 30.17 33.46 8.53
CA MET A 1 29.22 32.75 7.65
C MET A 1 29.06 31.37 8.26
N THR A 2 27.91 31.07 8.87
CA THR A 2 27.64 29.71 9.38
C THR A 2 27.43 28.81 8.18
N ASP A 3 28.32 27.82 7.98
CA ASP A 3 28.09 26.75 7.02
C ASP A 3 26.77 26.08 7.37
N ALA A 4 25.74 26.35 6.57
CA ALA A 4 24.46 25.70 6.73
C ALA A 4 24.66 24.22 6.39
N MET A 5 24.56 23.37 7.42
CA MET A 5 24.60 21.92 7.29
C MET A 5 23.63 21.48 6.18
N THR A 6 24.11 20.71 5.20
CA THR A 6 23.25 20.19 4.14
C THR A 6 22.27 19.17 4.71
N LEU A 7 21.10 18.99 4.10
CA LEU A 7 20.12 18.00 4.55
C LEU A 7 20.76 16.61 4.70
N ASP A 8 21.56 16.18 3.73
CA ASP A 8 22.26 14.90 3.75
C ASP A 8 23.17 14.77 4.98
N SER A 9 23.94 15.81 5.31
CA SER A 9 24.80 15.80 6.51
C SER A 9 24.01 15.85 7.82
N TYR A 10 22.87 16.54 7.85
CA TYR A 10 21.96 16.57 9.00
C TYR A 10 21.34 15.19 9.25
N LEU A 11 20.84 14.53 8.22
CA LEU A 11 20.27 13.19 8.31
C LEU A 11 21.34 12.14 8.66
N ALA A 12 22.55 12.24 8.07
CA ALA A 12 23.66 11.34 8.38
C ALA A 12 24.12 11.45 9.83
N ALA A 13 23.96 12.61 10.47
CA ALA A 13 24.22 12.82 11.89
C ALA A 13 23.08 12.33 12.82
N GLY A 14 22.04 11.69 12.27
CA GLY A 14 20.86 11.23 13.01
C GLY A 14 19.78 12.30 13.20
N GLY A 15 19.89 13.43 12.50
CA GLY A 15 18.86 14.46 12.48
C GLY A 15 17.55 13.96 11.87
N VAL A 16 16.44 14.52 12.32
CA VAL A 16 15.09 14.13 11.89
C VAL A 16 14.24 15.35 11.58
N LEU A 17 13.42 15.27 10.54
CA LEU A 17 12.54 16.38 10.14
C LEU A 17 11.19 16.26 10.83
N THR A 18 10.69 17.36 11.39
CA THR A 18 9.44 17.36 12.19
C THR A 18 8.48 18.50 11.84
N ASN A 19 8.96 19.54 11.14
CA ASN A 19 8.16 20.72 10.84
C ASN A 19 8.06 20.93 9.31
N PRO A 20 6.84 21.06 8.75
CA PRO A 20 6.63 21.24 7.31
C PRO A 20 7.25 22.53 6.75
N THR A 21 7.44 23.57 7.56
CA THR A 21 8.03 24.85 7.10
C THR A 21 9.53 24.78 6.89
N ASN A 22 10.20 23.78 7.46
CA ASN A 22 11.66 23.68 7.49
C ASN A 22 12.21 22.60 6.57
N VAL A 23 11.37 22.00 5.72
CA VAL A 23 11.82 20.99 4.76
C VAL A 23 12.24 21.63 3.43
N PRO A 24 13.32 21.18 2.77
CA PRO A 24 13.71 21.70 1.47
C PRO A 24 12.66 21.43 0.37
N PRO A 25 12.53 22.28 -0.66
CA PRO A 25 11.50 22.11 -1.70
C PRO A 25 11.52 20.75 -2.41
N ARG A 26 12.71 20.23 -2.73
CA ARG A 26 12.86 18.90 -3.36
C ARG A 26 12.42 17.77 -2.45
N TYR A 27 12.72 17.88 -1.15
CA TYR A 27 12.26 16.93 -0.14
C TYR A 27 10.74 16.97 -0.03
N ARG A 28 10.14 18.17 0.07
CA ARG A 28 8.70 18.36 0.11
C ARG A 28 8.01 17.69 -1.08
N ALA A 29 8.54 17.84 -2.28
CA ALA A 29 7.95 17.25 -3.48
C ALA A 29 7.89 15.70 -3.41
N GLU A 30 8.98 15.03 -3.05
CA GLU A 30 9.00 13.57 -2.94
C GLU A 30 8.19 13.07 -1.72
N LEU A 31 8.19 13.80 -0.61
CA LEU A 31 7.36 13.46 0.56
C LEU A 31 5.86 13.58 0.25
N MET A 32 5.43 14.67 -0.40
CA MET A 32 4.03 14.85 -0.84
C MET A 32 3.62 13.77 -1.82
N LYS A 33 4.50 13.36 -2.74
CA LYS A 33 4.24 12.27 -3.69
C LYS A 33 4.05 10.92 -2.98
N LEU A 34 4.84 10.65 -1.93
CA LEU A 34 4.72 9.45 -1.13
C LEU A 34 3.38 9.44 -0.37
N MET A 35 3.03 10.54 0.29
CA MET A 35 1.76 10.67 1.01
C MET A 35 0.56 10.56 0.08
N ALA A 36 0.57 11.25 -1.07
CA ALA A 36 -0.50 11.15 -2.07
C ALA A 36 -0.68 9.73 -2.60
N THR A 37 0.43 9.03 -2.92
CA THR A 37 0.37 7.62 -3.35
C THR A 37 -0.28 6.74 -2.27
N PHE A 38 0.03 6.97 -1.00
CA PHE A 38 -0.54 6.22 0.11
C PHE A 38 -2.04 6.52 0.27
N VAL A 39 -2.42 7.79 0.37
CA VAL A 39 -3.82 8.22 0.56
C VAL A 39 -4.71 7.71 -0.58
N ASP A 40 -4.30 7.90 -1.84
CA ASP A 40 -5.07 7.45 -3.01
C ASP A 40 -5.26 5.92 -3.02
N SER A 41 -4.22 5.19 -2.58
CA SER A 41 -4.25 3.73 -2.50
C SER A 41 -5.16 3.24 -1.39
N GLU A 42 -5.17 3.90 -0.23
CA GLU A 42 -6.08 3.57 0.86
C GLU A 42 -7.54 3.84 0.48
N LEU A 43 -7.83 5.00 -0.12
CA LEU A 43 -9.18 5.35 -0.59
C LEU A 43 -9.65 4.43 -1.71
N ALA A 44 -8.79 4.11 -2.68
CA ALA A 44 -9.12 3.16 -3.75
C ALA A 44 -9.32 1.74 -3.20
N GLY A 45 -8.51 1.33 -2.22
CA GLY A 45 -8.67 0.06 -1.51
C GLY A 45 -9.99 -0.02 -0.76
N ALA A 46 -10.32 1.00 0.04
CA ALA A 46 -11.60 1.10 0.75
C ALA A 46 -12.79 1.03 -0.22
N ALA A 47 -12.76 1.79 -1.32
CA ALA A 47 -13.79 1.75 -2.34
C ALA A 47 -13.96 0.35 -2.96
N GLY A 48 -12.85 -0.38 -3.20
CA GLY A 48 -12.91 -1.74 -3.73
C GLY A 48 -13.53 -2.75 -2.76
N PHE A 49 -13.24 -2.64 -1.46
CA PHE A 49 -13.79 -3.55 -0.45
C PHE A 49 -15.22 -3.21 -0.03
N ALA A 50 -15.69 -1.97 -0.25
CA ALA A 50 -17.07 -1.58 0.04
C ALA A 50 -18.09 -2.47 -0.69
N ASP A 51 -17.85 -2.72 -1.99
CA ASP A 51 -18.71 -3.59 -2.81
C ASP A 51 -18.61 -5.08 -2.43
N VAL A 52 -17.52 -5.48 -1.77
CA VAL A 52 -17.26 -6.84 -1.31
C VAL A 52 -18.02 -7.16 -0.02
N ILE A 53 -18.41 -6.16 0.78
CA ILE A 53 -19.12 -6.38 2.07
C ILE A 53 -20.34 -7.28 1.87
N ASN A 54 -21.15 -7.04 0.84
CA ASN A 54 -22.36 -7.84 0.60
C ASN A 54 -22.08 -9.21 -0.06
N GLN A 55 -20.85 -9.42 -0.55
CA GLN A 55 -20.40 -10.69 -1.12
C GLN A 55 -19.87 -11.66 -0.05
N GLY A 56 -19.65 -11.18 1.18
CA GLY A 56 -19.22 -12.03 2.30
C GLY A 56 -20.22 -13.17 2.58
N PRO A 57 -19.75 -14.44 2.63
CA PRO A 57 -20.61 -15.63 2.77
C PRO A 57 -21.24 -15.78 4.15
N GLY A 58 -20.74 -15.04 5.16
CA GLY A 58 -21.24 -15.07 6.53
C GLY A 58 -21.01 -13.76 7.27
N ILE A 59 -21.64 -13.60 8.43
CA ILE A 59 -21.58 -12.35 9.21
C ILE A 59 -20.13 -11.98 9.58
N LYS A 60 -19.28 -12.96 9.92
CA LYS A 60 -17.87 -12.71 10.24
C LYS A 60 -17.11 -12.11 9.06
N GLU A 61 -17.31 -12.65 7.87
CA GLU A 61 -16.69 -12.21 6.63
C GLU A 61 -17.16 -10.80 6.25
N ARG A 62 -18.45 -10.50 6.43
CA ARG A 62 -18.99 -9.15 6.23
C ARG A 62 -18.41 -8.14 7.22
N ILE A 63 -18.28 -8.51 8.49
CA ILE A 63 -17.63 -7.69 9.52
C ILE A 63 -16.17 -7.43 9.15
N ALA A 64 -15.43 -8.46 8.70
CA ALA A 64 -14.04 -8.31 8.29
C ALA A 64 -13.89 -7.33 7.11
N ALA A 65 -14.73 -7.45 6.08
CA ALA A 65 -14.73 -6.51 4.95
C ALA A 65 -15.08 -5.08 5.37
N ALA A 66 -16.12 -4.91 6.20
CA ALA A 66 -16.52 -3.59 6.70
C ALA A 66 -15.42 -2.95 7.57
N LYS A 67 -14.73 -3.75 8.37
CA LYS A 67 -13.59 -3.31 9.18
C LYS A 67 -12.44 -2.81 8.30
N ILE A 68 -12.07 -3.55 7.25
CA ILE A 68 -11.06 -3.11 6.29
C ILE A 68 -11.44 -1.77 5.67
N VAL A 69 -12.69 -1.59 5.24
CA VAL A 69 -13.17 -0.32 4.65
C VAL A 69 -13.02 0.85 5.63
N LEU A 70 -13.44 0.65 6.88
CA LEU A 70 -13.31 1.68 7.93
C LEU A 70 -11.84 2.04 8.18
N GLU A 71 -11.01 1.03 8.44
CA GLU A 71 -9.62 1.23 8.85
C GLU A 71 -8.79 1.86 7.72
N LYS A 72 -9.01 1.44 6.47
CA LYS A 72 -8.38 2.09 5.30
C LYS A 72 -8.79 3.55 5.15
N THR A 73 -10.05 3.87 5.39
CA THR A 73 -10.51 5.27 5.34
C THR A 73 -9.88 6.11 6.45
N ASP A 74 -9.72 5.54 7.66
CA ASP A 74 -9.01 6.19 8.77
C ASP A 74 -7.51 6.38 8.47
N HIS A 75 -6.85 5.39 7.84
CA HIS A 75 -5.46 5.50 7.42
C HIS A 75 -5.25 6.64 6.42
N ALA A 76 -6.17 6.77 5.45
CA ALA A 76 -6.16 7.86 4.48
C ALA A 76 -6.31 9.22 5.17
N ASP A 77 -7.30 9.38 6.06
CA ASP A 77 -7.53 10.63 6.81
C ASP A 77 -6.31 11.04 7.65
N ARG A 78 -5.70 10.06 8.33
CA ARG A 78 -4.49 10.29 9.15
C ARG A 78 -3.33 10.87 8.34
N VAL A 79 -3.04 10.31 7.17
CA VAL A 79 -1.96 10.83 6.31
C VAL A 79 -2.36 12.11 5.60
N LEU A 80 -3.64 12.26 5.24
CA LEU A 80 -4.16 13.47 4.61
C LEU A 80 -4.09 14.68 5.55
N LYS A 81 -4.31 14.51 6.87
CA LYS A 81 -4.07 15.55 7.88
C LYS A 81 -2.63 16.05 7.86
N ILE A 82 -1.66 15.14 7.74
CA ILE A 82 -0.24 15.51 7.61
C ILE A 82 0.00 16.29 6.31
N MET A 83 -0.62 15.88 5.19
CA MET A 83 -0.57 16.65 3.94
C MET A 83 -1.14 18.07 4.11
N GLY A 84 -2.18 18.23 4.92
CA GLY A 84 -2.76 19.54 5.28
C GLY A 84 -1.75 20.48 5.96
N GLU A 85 -0.85 19.95 6.78
CA GLU A 85 0.25 20.74 7.38
C GLU A 85 1.23 21.31 6.33
N PHE A 86 1.32 20.67 5.16
CA PHE A 86 2.06 21.18 4.01
C PHE A 86 1.22 22.11 3.10
N GLY A 87 -0.01 22.44 3.49
CA GLY A 87 -0.91 23.33 2.75
C GLY A 87 -1.78 22.64 1.68
N ALA A 88 -1.95 21.32 1.75
CA ALA A 88 -2.93 20.63 0.91
C ALA A 88 -4.37 20.99 1.36
N ASP A 89 -5.26 21.21 0.39
CA ASP A 89 -6.69 21.33 0.63
C ASP A 89 -7.28 19.93 0.81
N THR A 90 -7.40 19.49 2.07
CA THR A 90 -7.79 18.12 2.43
C THR A 90 -9.23 17.81 2.03
N ASP A 91 -10.15 18.77 2.20
CA ASP A 91 -11.57 18.60 1.89
C ASP A 91 -11.79 18.40 0.39
N ARG A 92 -11.09 19.20 -0.41
CA ARG A 92 -11.10 19.03 -1.87
C ARG A 92 -10.44 17.71 -2.27
N TYR A 93 -9.32 17.34 -1.67
CA TYR A 93 -8.61 16.11 -1.99
C TYR A 93 -9.49 14.87 -1.82
N ALA A 94 -10.20 14.78 -0.68
CA ALA A 94 -11.03 13.63 -0.33
C ALA A 94 -12.19 13.38 -1.33
N THR A 95 -12.65 14.42 -2.02
CA THR A 95 -13.88 14.38 -2.83
C THR A 95 -13.64 14.39 -4.34
N HIS A 96 -12.40 14.59 -4.80
CA HIS A 96 -12.11 14.90 -6.20
C HIS A 96 -12.01 13.66 -7.14
N HIS A 97 -11.84 12.46 -6.59
CA HIS A 97 -11.50 11.27 -7.39
C HIS A 97 -12.57 10.17 -7.35
N PRO A 98 -12.89 9.56 -8.51
CA PRO A 98 -13.76 8.38 -8.56
C PRO A 98 -12.97 7.14 -8.12
N TRP A 99 -12.82 6.95 -6.81
CA TRP A 99 -12.09 5.82 -6.22
C TRP A 99 -12.69 4.46 -6.56
N THR A 100 -13.94 4.41 -7.01
CA THR A 100 -14.63 3.21 -7.50
C THR A 100 -14.28 2.86 -8.95
N ALA A 101 -13.66 3.77 -9.72
CA ALA A 101 -13.31 3.50 -11.11
C ALA A 101 -12.31 2.33 -11.18
N ARG A 102 -12.59 1.38 -12.08
CA ARG A 102 -11.78 0.19 -12.39
C ARG A 102 -11.67 0.03 -13.90
N LEU A 103 -10.61 -0.64 -14.31
CA LEU A 103 -10.38 -1.05 -15.68
C LEU A 103 -11.04 -2.41 -15.95
N ASP A 104 -11.00 -2.83 -17.21
CA ASP A 104 -11.36 -4.20 -17.57
C ASP A 104 -10.43 -5.19 -16.85
N ARG A 105 -10.98 -6.35 -16.47
CA ARG A 105 -10.28 -7.36 -15.67
C ARG A 105 -8.93 -7.77 -16.28
N ASP A 106 -8.90 -7.92 -17.59
CA ASP A 106 -7.74 -8.38 -18.36
C ASP A 106 -6.97 -7.23 -19.04
N ALA A 107 -7.23 -5.98 -18.66
CA ALA A 107 -6.49 -4.84 -19.19
C ALA A 107 -4.99 -4.97 -18.90
N ASP A 108 -4.16 -4.64 -19.89
CA ASP A 108 -2.72 -4.50 -19.67
C ASP A 108 -2.44 -3.13 -19.05
N VAL A 109 -2.31 -3.11 -17.73
CA VAL A 109 -1.86 -1.91 -17.02
C VAL A 109 -0.38 -2.08 -16.74
N GLY A 110 0.41 -1.52 -17.65
CA GLY A 110 1.78 -1.17 -17.33
C GLY A 110 1.82 -0.23 -16.12
N ALA A 111 2.97 -0.12 -15.46
CA ALA A 111 3.15 0.70 -14.25
C ALA A 111 2.99 2.23 -14.45
N VAL A 112 2.34 2.68 -15.53
CA VAL A 112 2.15 4.09 -15.88
C VAL A 112 1.03 4.67 -15.03
N ARG A 113 1.38 5.64 -14.18
CA ARG A 113 0.45 6.37 -13.32
C ARG A 113 -0.02 7.62 -14.05
N SER A 114 -1.29 7.99 -13.86
CA SER A 114 -1.78 9.32 -14.22
C SER A 114 -1.21 10.35 -13.23
N GLU A 115 -0.95 11.59 -13.67
CA GLU A 115 -0.50 12.65 -12.76
C GLU A 115 -1.55 13.02 -11.71
N HIS A 116 -2.82 12.73 -12.00
CA HIS A 116 -3.93 13.02 -11.09
C HIS A 116 -4.35 11.80 -10.26
N ASP A 117 -3.92 10.59 -10.60
CA ASP A 117 -4.31 9.38 -9.88
C ASP A 117 -3.05 8.61 -9.47
N MET A 118 -2.70 8.74 -8.20
CA MET A 118 -1.46 8.19 -7.65
C MET A 118 -1.66 6.83 -7.00
N ARG A 119 -2.86 6.24 -7.09
CA ARG A 119 -3.15 4.91 -6.54
C ARG A 119 -2.20 3.87 -7.12
N LEU A 120 -1.85 2.86 -6.31
CA LEU A 120 -1.09 1.71 -6.81
C LEU A 120 -1.88 1.01 -7.92
N ALA A 121 -1.17 0.57 -8.97
CA ALA A 121 -1.79 0.00 -10.18
C ALA A 121 -2.73 -1.17 -9.88
N VAL A 122 -2.44 -1.96 -8.83
CA VAL A 122 -3.30 -3.07 -8.35
C VAL A 122 -4.74 -2.64 -8.08
N PHE A 123 -4.97 -1.40 -7.61
CA PHE A 123 -6.30 -0.88 -7.29
C PHE A 123 -7.08 -0.37 -8.51
N ASN A 124 -6.50 -0.43 -9.70
CA ASN A 124 -7.24 -0.20 -10.94
C ASN A 124 -7.95 -1.46 -11.44
N TYR A 125 -7.63 -2.63 -10.90
CA TYR A 125 -8.23 -3.89 -11.33
C TYR A 125 -9.47 -4.24 -10.50
N PRO A 126 -10.53 -4.78 -11.12
CA PRO A 126 -11.77 -5.11 -10.42
C PRO A 126 -11.59 -6.36 -9.55
N ILE A 127 -12.22 -6.34 -8.38
CA ILE A 127 -12.35 -7.52 -7.51
C ILE A 127 -13.64 -8.23 -7.89
N SER A 128 -13.57 -9.51 -8.30
CA SER A 128 -14.74 -10.26 -8.79
C SER A 128 -15.07 -11.43 -7.87
N GLY A 129 -15.94 -11.19 -6.89
CA GLY A 129 -16.36 -12.21 -5.93
C GLY A 129 -15.55 -12.21 -4.64
N TRP A 130 -16.02 -13.01 -3.69
CA TRP A 130 -15.40 -13.13 -2.37
C TRP A 130 -14.01 -13.78 -2.41
N THR A 131 -13.84 -14.85 -3.19
CA THR A 131 -12.55 -15.56 -3.34
C THR A 131 -11.45 -14.63 -3.85
N ASP A 132 -11.76 -13.81 -4.86
CA ASP A 132 -10.86 -12.78 -5.38
C ASP A 132 -10.46 -11.77 -4.29
N ALA A 133 -11.42 -11.27 -3.53
CA ALA A 133 -11.17 -10.29 -2.49
C ALA A 133 -10.23 -10.83 -1.41
N VAL A 134 -10.45 -12.09 -0.98
CA VAL A 134 -9.63 -12.76 0.02
C VAL A 134 -8.21 -12.96 -0.49
N VAL A 135 -8.04 -13.46 -1.72
CA VAL A 135 -6.71 -13.73 -2.30
C VAL A 135 -5.96 -12.42 -2.57
N MET A 136 -6.63 -11.41 -3.11
CA MET A 136 -6.07 -10.07 -3.30
C MET A 136 -5.60 -9.49 -1.96
N ASN A 137 -6.43 -9.54 -0.92
CA ASN A 137 -6.07 -9.02 0.40
C ASN A 137 -4.91 -9.81 1.03
N LEU A 138 -4.88 -11.13 0.85
CA LEU A 138 -3.79 -11.98 1.35
C LEU A 138 -2.45 -11.58 0.73
N LEU A 139 -2.40 -11.40 -0.60
CA LEU A 139 -1.18 -11.03 -1.29
C LEU A 139 -0.79 -9.57 -1.04
N MET A 140 -1.76 -8.65 -1.08
CA MET A 140 -1.53 -7.23 -0.91
C MET A 140 -1.17 -6.87 0.53
N SER A 141 -1.78 -7.47 1.56
CA SER A 141 -1.40 -7.23 2.96
C SER A 141 0.06 -7.58 3.25
N ARG A 142 0.61 -8.62 2.62
CA ARG A 142 2.04 -8.95 2.70
C ARG A 142 2.91 -7.92 1.99
N ALA A 143 2.43 -7.34 0.88
CA ALA A 143 3.14 -6.26 0.20
C ALA A 143 3.11 -4.96 1.04
N VAL A 144 1.96 -4.61 1.61
CA VAL A 144 1.78 -3.47 2.52
C VAL A 144 2.67 -3.62 3.74
N ALA A 145 2.80 -4.82 4.32
CA ALA A 145 3.71 -5.06 5.44
C ALA A 145 5.17 -4.69 5.11
N GLU A 146 5.66 -5.09 3.93
CA GLU A 146 7.01 -4.74 3.46
C GLU A 146 7.15 -3.24 3.16
N GLN A 147 6.13 -2.62 2.59
CA GLN A 147 6.10 -1.18 2.30
C GLN A 147 6.05 -0.35 3.58
N LEU A 148 5.20 -0.69 4.56
CA LEU A 148 5.09 0.03 5.83
C LEU A 148 6.32 -0.18 6.71
N ALA A 149 6.95 -1.35 6.69
CA ALA A 149 8.23 -1.55 7.36
C ALA A 149 9.32 -0.61 6.81
N GLU A 150 9.28 -0.32 5.51
CA GLU A 150 10.17 0.65 4.86
C GLU A 150 9.75 2.10 5.16
N PHE A 151 8.46 2.41 5.10
CA PHE A 151 7.96 3.77 5.28
C PHE A 151 7.98 4.22 6.75
N SER A 152 7.94 3.29 7.70
CA SER A 152 8.08 3.59 9.14
C SER A 152 9.45 4.14 9.53
N THR A 153 10.41 4.15 8.60
CA THR A 153 11.77 4.67 8.82
C THR A 153 12.06 5.92 7.98
N VAL A 154 11.06 6.55 7.35
CA VAL A 154 11.28 7.80 6.62
C VAL A 154 11.77 8.91 7.55
N SER A 155 12.56 9.83 7.00
CA SER A 155 13.20 10.92 7.75
C SER A 155 12.25 12.00 8.27
N TYR A 156 10.98 12.04 7.81
CA TYR A 156 9.94 12.92 8.35
C TYR A 156 9.17 12.21 9.47
N GLN A 157 9.43 12.58 10.72
CA GLN A 157 8.94 11.87 11.90
C GLN A 157 7.42 11.80 12.03
N PRO A 158 6.64 12.88 11.78
CA PRO A 158 5.19 12.79 11.87
C PRO A 158 4.61 11.70 10.96
N LEU A 159 5.16 11.56 9.75
CA LEU A 159 4.71 10.53 8.80
C LEU A 159 5.23 9.14 9.18
N ALA A 160 6.49 9.02 9.61
CA ALA A 160 7.05 7.76 10.09
C ALA A 160 6.25 7.21 11.28
N GLU A 161 5.82 8.08 12.19
CA GLU A 161 4.98 7.72 13.34
C GLU A 161 3.57 7.31 12.93
N ALA A 162 2.95 8.04 11.99
CA ALA A 162 1.66 7.63 11.44
C ALA A 162 1.74 6.21 10.84
N PHE A 163 2.80 5.90 10.08
CA PHE A 163 2.98 4.55 9.54
C PHE A 163 3.25 3.49 10.61
N ARG A 164 3.96 3.80 11.69
CA ARG A 164 4.13 2.87 12.83
C ARG A 164 2.80 2.53 13.50
N GLN A 165 1.86 3.48 13.54
CA GLN A 165 0.52 3.26 14.11
C GLN A 165 -0.39 2.49 13.15
N ILE A 166 -0.27 2.71 11.83
CA ILE A 166 -1.02 2.01 10.79
C ILE A 166 -0.56 0.55 10.62
N ALA A 167 0.75 0.29 10.71
CA ALA A 167 1.34 -1.02 10.45
C ALA A 167 0.70 -2.21 11.19
N PRO A 168 0.45 -2.16 12.51
CA PRO A 168 -0.22 -3.28 13.20
C PRO A 168 -1.67 -3.49 12.76
N ILE A 169 -2.38 -2.44 12.33
CA ILE A 169 -3.76 -2.52 11.83
C ILE A 169 -3.78 -3.21 10.47
N GLU A 170 -2.91 -2.81 9.54
CA GLU A 170 -2.77 -3.47 8.24
C GLU A 170 -2.25 -4.92 8.37
N ALA A 171 -1.42 -5.21 9.37
CA ALA A 171 -1.02 -6.60 9.67
C ALA A 171 -2.25 -7.46 10.02
N HIS A 172 -3.18 -6.92 10.80
CA HIS A 172 -4.43 -7.60 11.15
C HIS A 172 -5.35 -7.82 9.95
N HIS A 173 -5.41 -6.89 8.97
CA HIS A 173 -6.08 -7.16 7.70
C HIS A 173 -5.52 -8.42 7.02
N GLY A 174 -4.20 -8.60 7.09
CA GLY A 174 -3.51 -9.78 6.57
C GLY A 174 -3.75 -11.07 7.35
N GLU A 175 -4.17 -11.00 8.61
CA GLU A 175 -4.64 -12.13 9.42
C GLU A 175 -6.07 -12.51 9.03
N LEU A 176 -6.96 -11.53 8.89
CA LEU A 176 -8.33 -11.73 8.42
C LEU A 176 -8.37 -12.36 7.03
N ALA A 177 -7.47 -11.93 6.13
CA ALA A 177 -7.32 -12.54 4.80
C ALA A 177 -6.87 -14.00 4.89
N LEU A 178 -5.95 -14.33 5.81
CA LEU A 178 -5.49 -15.70 6.00
C LEU A 178 -6.60 -16.59 6.57
N GLU A 179 -7.36 -16.09 7.54
CA GLU A 179 -8.54 -16.81 8.08
C GLU A 179 -9.56 -17.08 6.96
N GLY A 180 -9.88 -16.07 6.16
CA GLY A 180 -10.76 -16.24 5.01
C GLY A 180 -10.24 -17.25 4.00
N ALA A 181 -8.93 -17.23 3.74
CA ALA A 181 -8.29 -18.15 2.81
C ALA A 181 -8.33 -19.60 3.31
N VAL A 182 -8.13 -19.84 4.60
CA VAL A 182 -8.27 -21.17 5.22
C VAL A 182 -9.69 -21.70 5.04
N LYS A 183 -10.71 -20.88 5.31
CA LYS A 183 -12.12 -21.29 5.13
C LYS A 183 -12.45 -21.62 3.67
N LEU A 184 -11.90 -20.87 2.72
CA LEU A 184 -12.07 -21.17 1.30
C LEU A 184 -11.47 -22.54 0.94
N VAL A 185 -10.27 -22.85 1.43
CA VAL A 185 -9.65 -24.18 1.25
C VAL A 185 -10.52 -25.28 1.86
N GLU A 186 -11.02 -25.07 3.08
CA GLU A 186 -11.92 -26.03 3.77
C GLU A 186 -13.23 -26.26 3.01
N ASN A 187 -13.72 -25.24 2.31
CA ASN A 187 -14.91 -25.31 1.46
C ASN A 187 -14.65 -25.86 0.05
N GLY A 188 -13.42 -26.27 -0.27
CA GLY A 188 -13.07 -26.86 -1.57
C GLY A 188 -12.79 -25.84 -2.68
N GLU A 189 -12.62 -24.57 -2.36
CA GLU A 189 -12.41 -23.46 -3.32
C GLU A 189 -10.94 -23.33 -3.80
N SER A 190 -10.08 -24.32 -3.51
CA SER A 190 -8.64 -24.25 -3.79
C SER A 190 -8.33 -23.99 -5.27
N GLN A 191 -9.13 -24.50 -6.20
CA GLN A 191 -8.94 -24.27 -7.64
C GLN A 191 -9.25 -22.81 -8.01
N ASP A 192 -10.26 -22.21 -7.39
CA ASP A 192 -10.69 -20.84 -7.62
C ASP A 192 -9.71 -19.87 -6.99
N MET A 193 -9.22 -20.19 -5.79
CA MET A 193 -8.12 -19.48 -5.15
C MET A 193 -6.86 -19.51 -6.01
N GLN A 194 -6.49 -20.64 -6.61
CA GLN A 194 -5.30 -20.70 -7.47
C GLN A 194 -5.46 -19.78 -8.70
N ARG A 195 -6.63 -19.74 -9.35
CA ARG A 195 -6.89 -18.81 -10.45
C ARG A 195 -6.79 -17.35 -10.00
N ALA A 196 -7.29 -17.03 -8.82
CA ALA A 196 -7.16 -15.71 -8.23
C ALA A 196 -5.69 -15.36 -7.89
N VAL A 197 -4.88 -16.34 -7.44
CA VAL A 197 -3.44 -16.15 -7.20
C VAL A 197 -2.72 -15.82 -8.50
N ASP A 198 -2.99 -16.58 -9.57
CA ASP A 198 -2.40 -16.37 -10.89
C ASP A 198 -2.74 -14.99 -11.45
N TYR A 199 -3.95 -14.49 -11.13
CA TYR A 199 -4.40 -13.16 -11.50
C TYR A 199 -3.74 -12.05 -10.66
N TRP A 200 -3.76 -12.16 -9.33
CA TRP A 200 -3.36 -11.07 -8.44
C TRP A 200 -1.86 -10.99 -8.19
N TRP A 201 -1.13 -12.10 -8.22
CA TRP A 201 0.30 -12.13 -7.97
C TRP A 201 1.11 -11.15 -8.83
N PRO A 202 1.02 -11.17 -10.18
CA PRO A 202 1.77 -10.21 -11.00
C PRO A 202 1.32 -8.76 -10.74
N ARG A 203 0.03 -8.53 -10.47
CA ARG A 203 -0.54 -7.19 -10.22
C ARG A 203 -0.07 -6.59 -8.90
N VAL A 204 0.02 -7.40 -7.84
CA VAL A 204 0.59 -7.00 -6.55
C VAL A 204 2.10 -6.79 -6.69
N ALA A 205 2.80 -7.63 -7.45
CA ALA A 205 4.24 -7.47 -7.67
C ALA A 205 4.60 -6.13 -8.34
N VAL A 206 3.72 -5.60 -9.21
CA VAL A 206 3.90 -4.28 -9.84
C VAL A 206 3.88 -3.13 -8.83
N SER A 207 3.23 -3.29 -7.66
CA SER A 207 3.18 -2.26 -6.61
C SER A 207 4.55 -1.89 -6.04
N PHE A 208 5.56 -2.75 -6.17
CA PHE A 208 6.93 -2.43 -5.79
C PHE A 208 7.63 -1.50 -6.79
N GLY A 209 7.16 -1.44 -8.03
CA GLY A 209 7.80 -0.71 -9.12
C GLY A 209 9.06 -1.39 -9.66
N ARG A 210 9.66 -0.77 -10.68
CA ARG A 210 10.97 -1.17 -11.22
C ARG A 210 12.09 -0.46 -10.47
N ASP A 211 13.27 -1.06 -10.43
CA ASP A 211 14.44 -0.38 -9.91
C ASP A 211 14.88 0.73 -10.88
N ASP A 212 15.19 1.88 -10.31
CA ASP A 212 15.89 2.99 -10.95
C ASP A 212 16.98 3.44 -9.99
N PRO A 213 18.26 3.12 -10.27
CA PRO A 213 19.37 3.46 -9.38
C PRO A 213 19.49 4.96 -9.08
N LYS A 214 19.17 5.83 -10.05
CA LYS A 214 19.22 7.29 -9.85
C LYS A 214 18.11 7.74 -8.91
N ARG A 215 16.89 7.24 -9.11
CA ARG A 215 15.74 7.53 -8.23
C ARG A 215 15.98 6.97 -6.83
N PHE A 216 16.54 5.76 -6.72
CA PHE A 216 16.85 5.14 -5.43
C PHE A 216 17.88 5.96 -4.65
N GLU A 217 19.03 6.28 -5.23
CA GLU A 217 20.06 7.09 -4.56
C GLU A 217 19.52 8.49 -4.20
N HIS A 218 18.69 9.08 -5.05
CA HIS A 218 18.02 10.34 -4.73
C HIS A 218 17.11 10.22 -3.49
N LEU A 219 16.16 9.28 -3.47
CA LEU A 219 15.26 9.09 -2.33
C LEU A 219 16.01 8.68 -1.05
N LYS A 220 17.11 7.95 -1.19
CA LYS A 220 18.00 7.56 -0.11
C LYS A 220 18.75 8.74 0.49
N SER A 221 19.27 9.66 -0.34
CA SER A 221 19.88 10.90 0.16
C SER A 221 18.90 11.73 1.00
N LEU A 222 17.60 11.67 0.65
CA LEU A 222 16.54 12.32 1.40
C LEU A 222 16.09 11.52 2.65
N GLY A 223 16.57 10.29 2.86
CA GLY A 223 16.06 9.41 3.92
C GLY A 223 14.59 8.99 3.74
N LEU A 224 14.07 9.04 2.50
CA LEU A 224 12.71 8.62 2.16
C LEU A 224 12.67 7.16 1.65
N ARG A 225 13.84 6.55 1.42
CA ARG A 225 14.01 5.17 0.97
C ARG A 225 15.35 4.61 1.47
N HIS A 226 15.38 3.35 1.85
CA HIS A 226 16.52 2.63 2.43
C HIS A 226 16.79 1.31 1.69
N ARG A 227 15.76 0.68 1.12
CA ARG A 227 15.88 -0.57 0.34
C ARG A 227 15.47 -0.40 -1.12
N ALA A 228 16.13 -1.13 -2.01
CA ALA A 228 15.75 -1.18 -3.43
C ALA A 228 14.36 -1.81 -3.61
N ASN A 229 13.68 -1.51 -4.73
CA ASN A 229 12.36 -2.06 -5.02
C ASN A 229 12.44 -3.58 -5.22
N THR A 230 13.50 -4.07 -5.86
CA THR A 230 13.79 -5.50 -6.00
C THR A 230 13.92 -6.20 -4.66
N ALA A 231 14.66 -5.64 -3.71
CA ALA A 231 14.84 -6.22 -2.38
C ALA A 231 13.52 -6.33 -1.60
N LEU A 232 12.66 -5.30 -1.66
CA LEU A 232 11.33 -5.38 -1.05
C LEU A 232 10.45 -6.44 -1.74
N ARG A 233 10.50 -6.50 -3.08
CA ARG A 233 9.75 -7.49 -3.86
C ARG A 233 10.21 -8.91 -3.55
N GLU A 234 11.50 -9.15 -3.38
CA GLU A 234 12.04 -10.47 -3.00
C GLU A 234 11.55 -10.92 -1.62
N ARG A 235 11.55 -10.03 -0.63
CA ARG A 235 11.00 -10.30 0.70
C ARG A 235 9.51 -10.64 0.63
N TRP A 236 8.75 -9.85 -0.13
CA TRP A 236 7.35 -10.14 -0.38
C TRP A 236 7.15 -11.50 -1.07
N THR A 237 7.90 -11.81 -2.12
CA THR A 237 7.82 -13.10 -2.83
C THR A 237 8.02 -14.27 -1.87
N GLN A 238 9.00 -14.17 -0.97
CA GLN A 238 9.26 -15.19 0.04
C GLN A 238 8.10 -15.31 1.05
N ALA A 239 7.63 -14.19 1.60
CA ALA A 239 6.57 -14.16 2.60
C ALA A 239 5.22 -14.62 2.03
N ALA A 240 4.83 -14.10 0.86
CA ALA A 240 3.62 -14.48 0.15
C ALA A 240 3.68 -15.93 -0.32
N GLY A 241 4.81 -16.37 -0.88
CA GLY A 241 5.01 -17.77 -1.28
C GLY A 241 4.90 -18.74 -0.10
N ALA A 242 5.41 -18.38 1.07
CA ALA A 242 5.25 -19.18 2.29
C ALA A 242 3.79 -19.25 2.76
N ALA A 243 3.03 -18.15 2.65
CA ALA A 243 1.60 -18.14 2.98
C ALA A 243 0.80 -19.03 2.01
N LEU A 244 1.04 -18.92 0.70
CA LEU A 244 0.40 -19.76 -0.32
C LEU A 244 0.71 -21.25 -0.09
N LYS A 245 1.96 -21.59 0.21
CA LYS A 245 2.37 -22.96 0.48
C LYS A 245 1.59 -23.58 1.66
N ARG A 246 1.30 -22.80 2.71
CA ARG A 246 0.49 -23.27 3.86
C ARG A 246 -0.95 -23.58 3.47
N LEU A 247 -1.46 -22.93 2.42
CA LEU A 247 -2.81 -23.14 1.88
C LEU A 247 -2.85 -24.21 0.77
N GLY A 248 -1.71 -24.87 0.46
CA GLY A 248 -1.62 -25.82 -0.65
C GLY A 248 -1.62 -25.17 -2.03
N LEU A 249 -1.46 -23.84 -2.10
CA LEU A 249 -1.41 -23.05 -3.33
C LEU A 249 0.04 -22.80 -3.76
N LYS A 250 0.23 -22.34 -4.99
CA LYS A 250 1.56 -22.07 -5.56
C LYS A 250 1.62 -20.65 -6.14
N PRO A 251 2.75 -19.94 -5.99
CA PRO A 251 2.98 -18.75 -6.79
C PRO A 251 3.03 -19.13 -8.28
N PRO A 252 2.71 -18.18 -9.19
CA PRO A 252 2.86 -18.41 -10.62
C PRO A 252 4.31 -18.73 -10.97
N SER A 253 4.48 -19.55 -12.02
CA SER A 253 5.79 -19.89 -12.57
C SER A 253 6.40 -18.74 -13.37
#